data_AF-A0A964AW27-F1
#
_entry.id   AF-A0A964AW27-F1
#
_cell.length_a   1.000
_cell.length_b   1.000
_cell.length_c   1.000
_cell.angle_alpha   90.00
_cell.angle_beta   90.00
_cell.angle_gamma   90.00
#
_symmetry.space_group_name_H-M   'P 1'
#
loop_
_entity.id
_entity.type
_entity.pdbx_description
1 polymer ?
#
loop_
_entity_poly.entity_id
_entity_poly.type
_entity_poly.pdbx_seq_one_letter_code
_entity_poly.pdbx_strand_id
1 'polypeptide(L)' 'MEARTLTLAHGLRCPVCQGMSVADSSSEAAVNMKNRIRELVTAGYTDDQIEDYFIDRYGTWVLLEPPDDGVNR' A
#
# COMPACT_ATOMS: atom_id res chain seq x y z
N MET A 1 7.66 0.74 13.10
CA MET A 1 6.84 1.51 12.11
C MET A 1 7.24 1.17 10.68
N GLU A 2 8.53 1.14 10.35
CA GLU A 2 8.98 0.91 8.96
C GLU A 2 8.54 -0.44 8.37
N ALA A 3 8.56 -1.51 9.17
CA ALA A 3 8.11 -2.83 8.74
C ALA A 3 6.65 -2.84 8.25
N ARG A 4 5.72 -2.18 8.95
CA ARG A 4 4.30 -2.09 8.53
C ARG A 4 4.14 -1.34 7.21
N THR A 5 4.83 -0.21 7.07
CA THR A 5 4.83 0.56 5.81
C THR A 5 5.39 -0.28 4.66
N LEU A 6 6.42 -1.08 4.93
CA LEU A 6 7.00 -1.97 3.92
C LEU A 6 6.04 -3.10 3.53
N THR A 7 5.38 -3.74 4.49
CA THR A 7 4.36 -4.78 4.25
C THR A 7 3.23 -4.24 3.38
N LEU A 8 2.66 -3.09 3.74
CA LEU A 8 1.63 -2.42 2.94
C LEU A 8 2.13 -2.04 1.55
N ALA A 9 3.37 -1.54 1.43
CA ALA A 9 3.96 -1.22 0.13
C ALA A 9 4.25 -2.46 -0.73
N HIS A 10 4.48 -3.64 -0.13
CA HIS A 10 4.64 -4.90 -0.86
C HIS A 10 3.30 -5.40 -1.39
N GLY A 11 2.25 -5.31 -0.57
CA GLY A 11 0.87 -5.64 -0.96
C GLY A 11 0.27 -4.67 -1.98
N LEU A 12 0.91 -3.54 -2.27
CA LEU A 12 0.46 -2.56 -3.26
C LEU A 12 1.27 -2.64 -4.56
N ARG A 13 0.56 -2.75 -5.68
CA ARG A 13 1.08 -2.68 -7.04
C ARG A 13 1.36 -1.24 -7.41
N CYS A 14 2.54 -0.97 -7.96
CA CYS A 14 2.84 0.37 -8.45
C CYS A 14 2.07 0.60 -9.76
N PRO A 15 1.17 1.59 -9.82
CA PRO A 15 0.31 1.78 -10.99
C PRO A 15 1.08 2.26 -12.22
N VAL A 16 2.22 2.92 -12.00
CA VAL A 16 3.04 3.51 -13.07
C VAL A 16 4.29 2.71 -13.38
N CYS A 17 4.63 1.72 -12.55
CA CYS A 17 5.83 0.94 -12.72
C CYS A 17 5.47 -0.30 -13.54
N GLN A 18 6.13 -0.51 -14.67
CA GLN A 18 5.86 -1.60 -15.62
C GLN A 18 6.16 -2.99 -15.02
N GLY A 19 5.31 -3.47 -14.10
CA GLY A 19 5.36 -4.83 -13.55
C GLY A 19 6.06 -5.00 -12.19
N MET A 20 6.27 -3.94 -11.41
CA MET A 20 6.90 -4.02 -10.07
C MET A 20 5.98 -3.50 -8.95
N SER A 21 6.17 -4.02 -7.73
CA SER A 21 5.45 -3.58 -6.53
C SER A 21 5.90 -2.18 -6.08
N VAL A 22 5.08 -1.48 -5.29
CA VAL A 22 5.43 -0.17 -4.71
C VAL A 22 6.63 -0.29 -3.75
N ALA A 23 6.80 -1.44 -3.11
CA ALA A 23 7.97 -1.72 -2.27
C ALA A 23 9.27 -1.80 -3.07
N ASP A 24 9.28 -2.54 -4.18
CA ASP A 24 10.46 -2.78 -5.02
C ASP A 24 10.78 -1.62 -5.96
N SER A 25 9.76 -0.88 -6.41
CA SER A 25 9.97 0.22 -7.33
C SER A 25 10.43 1.49 -6.61
N SER A 26 11.48 2.11 -7.13
CA SER A 26 12.04 3.38 -6.64
C SER A 26 11.54 4.61 -7.42
N SER A 27 10.51 4.44 -8.25
CA SER A 27 9.90 5.55 -9.00
C SER A 27 9.29 6.61 -8.07
N GLU A 28 9.23 7.85 -8.54
CA GLU A 28 8.68 8.98 -7.78
C GLU A 28 7.25 8.72 -7.26
N ALA A 29 6.43 8.01 -8.04
CA ALA A 29 5.10 7.58 -7.62
C ALA A 29 5.13 6.57 -6.47
N ALA A 30 6.06 5.61 -6.49
CA ALA A 30 6.22 4.62 -5.43
C ALA A 30 6.70 5.28 -4.12
N VAL A 31 7.61 6.26 -4.23
CA VAL A 31 8.05 7.08 -3.09
C VAL A 31 6.88 7.88 -2.52
N ASN A 32 6.07 8.53 -3.36
CA ASN A 32 4.86 9.24 -2.92
C ASN A 32 3.86 8.31 -2.22
N MET A 33 3.60 7.12 -2.76
CA MET A 33 2.72 6.14 -2.13
C MET A 33 3.26 5.68 -0.77
N LYS A 34 4.56 5.34 -0.67
CA LYS A 34 5.21 5.00 0.60
C LYS A 34 5.10 6.10 1.65
N ASN A 35 5.34 7.35 1.26
CA ASN A 35 5.17 8.49 2.15
C ASN A 35 3.73 8.58 2.64
N ARG A 36 2.76 8.41 1.73
CA ARG A 36 1.34 8.46 2.10
C ARG A 36 0.91 7.34 3.03
N ILE A 37 1.38 6.11 2.79
CA ILE A 37 1.18 4.97 3.71
C ILE A 37 1.75 5.31 5.09
N ARG A 38 2.98 5.84 5.15
CA ARG A 38 3.61 6.22 6.41
C ARG A 38 2.78 7.27 7.16
N GLU A 39 2.29 8.30 6.46
CA GLU A 39 1.41 9.31 7.07
C GLU A 39 0.15 8.68 7.68
N LEU A 40 -0.52 7.78 6.97
CA LEU A 40 -1.75 7.13 7.45
C LEU A 40 -1.47 6.19 8.63
N VAL A 41 -0.38 5.40 8.58
CA VAL A 41 0.06 4.56 9.70
C VAL A 41 0.36 5.43 10.93
N THR A 42 1.04 6.56 10.76
CA THR A 42 1.33 7.50 11.84
C THR A 42 0.06 8.18 12.37
N ALA A 43 -0.92 8.43 11.50
CA ALA A 43 -2.23 8.95 11.89
C ALA A 43 -3.11 7.91 12.61
N GLY A 44 -2.67 6.64 12.71
CA GLY A 44 -3.37 5.58 13.44
C GLY A 44 -4.40 4.81 12.61
N TYR A 45 -4.35 4.92 11.28
CA TYR A 45 -5.20 4.14 10.39
C TYR A 45 -4.82 2.65 10.43
N THR A 46 -5.82 1.80 10.24
CA THR A 46 -5.63 0.35 10.07
C THR A 46 -5.19 0.03 8.65
N ASP A 47 -4.60 -1.13 8.47
CA ASP A 47 -4.09 -1.62 7.19
C ASP A 47 -5.22 -1.60 6.13
N ASP A 48 -6.41 -2.12 6.49
CA ASP A 48 -7.62 -2.10 5.67
C ASP A 48 -8.05 -0.68 5.22
N GLN A 49 -8.01 0.31 6.12
CA GLN A 49 -8.37 1.68 5.78
C GLN A 49 -7.34 2.34 4.85
N ILE A 50 -6.07 1.96 5.00
CA ILE A 50 -5.01 2.44 4.14
C ILE A 50 -5.21 1.86 2.74
N GLU A 51 -5.49 0.56 2.65
CA GLU A 51 -5.79 -0.12 1.39
C GLU A 51 -7.02 0.49 0.71
N ASP A 52 -8.13 0.66 1.41
CA ASP A 52 -9.34 1.28 0.89
C ASP A 52 -9.08 2.69 0.35
N TYR A 53 -8.25 3.49 1.04
CA TYR A 53 -7.82 4.80 0.55
C TYR A 53 -7.07 4.72 -0.80
N PHE A 54 -6.24 3.71 -1.00
CA PHE A 54 -5.56 3.49 -2.28
C PHE A 54 -6.49 2.91 -3.34
N ILE A 55 -7.44 2.05 -2.96
CA ILE A 55 -8.46 1.48 -3.85
C ILE A 55 -9.40 2.58 -4.36
N ASP A 56 -9.85 3.49 -3.51
CA ASP A 56 -10.71 4.61 -3.93
C ASP A 56 -10.00 5.51 -4.96
N ARG A 57 -8.70 5.76 -4.73
CA ARG A 57 -7.91 6.66 -5.59
C ARG A 57 -7.43 6.02 -6.88
N TYR A 58 -6.96 4.77 -6.82
CA TYR A 58 -6.33 4.09 -7.95
C TYR A 58 -7.21 2.98 -8.52
N GLY A 59 -8.06 2.36 -7.72
CA GLY A 59 -8.88 1.20 -8.06
C GLY A 59 -8.37 -0.08 -7.39
N THR A 60 -9.20 -1.12 -7.38
CA THR A 60 -8.86 -2.43 -6.76
C THR A 60 -7.64 -3.11 -7.36
N TRP A 61 -7.23 -2.73 -8.58
CA TRP A 61 -6.04 -3.27 -9.24
C TRP A 61 -4.71 -2.82 -8.61
N VAL A 62 -4.76 -1.81 -7.72
CA VAL A 62 -3.60 -1.39 -6.92
C VAL A 62 -3.24 -2.41 -5.85
N LEU A 63 -4.15 -3.30 -5.47
CA LEU A 63 -3.85 -4.41 -4.58
C LEU A 63 -3.09 -5.49 -5.36
N LEU A 64 -1.87 -5.77 -4.94
CA LEU A 64 -1.04 -6.85 -5.45
C LEU A 64 -1.35 -8.17 -4.74
N GLU A 65 -1.63 -8.09 -3.44
CA GLU A 65 -2.06 -9.20 -2.59
C GLU A 65 -3.42 -8.86 -1.99
N PRO A 66 -4.32 -9.84 -1.81
CA PRO A 66 -5.58 -9.60 -1.10
C PRO A 66 -5.27 -9.10 0.31
N PRO A 67 -6.13 -8.22 0.89
CA PRO A 67 -5.91 -7.70 2.23
C PRO A 67 -5.75 -8.91 3.17
N ASP A 68 -4.63 -8.93 3.90
CA ASP A 68 -4.42 -9.84 5.03
C ASP A 68 -5.30 -9.36 6.20
N ASP A 69 -6.59 -9.11 5.92
CA ASP A 69 -7.57 -8.96 6.97
C ASP A 69 -7.68 -10.33 7.60
N GLY A 70 -7.31 -10.39 8.87
CA GLY A 70 -7.35 -11.58 9.71
C GLY A 70 -8.78 -12.08 9.92
N VAL A 71 -9.44 -12.51 8.85
CA VAL A 71 -10.69 -13.25 8.88
C VAL A 71 -10.35 -14.73 8.99
N ASN A 72 -9.88 -15.13 10.16
CA ASN A 72 -10.30 -16.43 10.67
C ASN A 72 -10.38 -16.40 12.21
N ARG A 73 -11.56 -16.01 12.69
CA ARG A 73 -12.02 -16.23 14.05
C ARG A 73 -12.89 -17.50 14.08
#